data_AF-A0A1I7UKW4-F1
#
_entry.id   AF-A0A1I7UKW4-F1
#
_cell.length_a   1.000
_cell.length_b   1.000
_cell.length_c   1.000
_cell.angle_alpha   90.00
_cell.angle_beta   90.00
_cell.angle_gamma   90.00
#
_symmetry.space_group_name_H-M   'P 1'
#
loop_
_entity.id
_entity.type
_entity.pdbx_description
1 polymer ?
#
loop_
_entity_poly.entity_id
_entity_poly.type
_entity_poly.pdbx_seq_one_letter_code
_entity_poly.pdbx_strand_id
1 'polypeptide(L)'
;MVSMMECLTLCFVRKHQGIAQIMNRHVINPLVISLITLSTASGTILSLVTFMMSGIGRDQQMEFVRENYPTYYQDFSTLRNFAIYEFNFTFKLIAVGSFFAVSLFSIFFFFLIFDIFDLLRGVKKQISARNFQRHRAAVVSLVAQLVTSSLCLMPPIGLVIAIISHYEHSQAIVRILLAIFALHSTINAVVLIISTPAYWNLFQK
;
A
#
# COMPACT_ATOMS: atom_id res chain seq x y z
N MET A 1 2.29 -5.91 -2.42
CA MET A 1 1.86 -4.71 -1.67
C MET A 1 0.76 -3.95 -2.38
N VAL A 2 0.87 -3.63 -3.69
CA VAL A 2 -0.18 -2.90 -4.42
C VAL A 2 -1.53 -3.64 -4.38
N SER A 3 -1.55 -4.93 -4.73
CA SER A 3 -2.76 -5.78 -4.63
C SER A 3 -3.38 -5.83 -3.22
N MET A 4 -2.55 -5.75 -2.19
CA MET A 4 -3.02 -5.73 -0.80
C MET A 4 -3.76 -4.42 -0.48
N MET A 5 -3.27 -3.29 -0.98
CA MET A 5 -3.92 -1.99 -0.84
C MET A 5 -5.27 -1.96 -1.58
N GLU A 6 -5.38 -2.62 -2.74
CA GLU A 6 -6.65 -2.76 -3.47
C GLU A 6 -7.68 -3.55 -2.66
N CYS A 7 -7.29 -4.73 -2.15
CA CYS A 7 -8.16 -5.55 -1.31
C CYS A 7 -8.60 -4.77 -0.06
N LEU A 8 -7.69 -4.02 0.56
CA LEU A 8 -7.98 -3.17 1.71
C LEU A 8 -9.01 -2.07 1.36
N THR A 9 -8.84 -1.41 0.21
CA THR A 9 -9.80 -0.41 -0.31
C THR A 9 -11.19 -1.00 -0.45
N LEU A 10 -11.29 -2.20 -1.04
CA LEU A 10 -12.56 -2.90 -1.20
C LEU A 10 -13.18 -3.28 0.12
N CYS A 11 -12.38 -3.73 1.09
CA CYS A 11 -12.87 -4.03 2.43
C CYS A 11 -13.39 -2.77 3.14
N PHE A 12 -12.73 -1.62 3.00
CA PHE A 12 -13.19 -0.34 3.53
C PHE A 12 -14.52 0.09 2.92
N VAL A 13 -14.63 0.06 1.59
CA VAL A 13 -15.86 0.43 0.88
C VAL A 13 -17.02 -0.51 1.23
N ARG A 14 -16.80 -1.82 1.24
CA ARG A 14 -17.83 -2.79 1.65
C ARG A 14 -18.25 -2.59 3.11
N LYS A 15 -17.29 -2.28 3.99
CA LYS A 15 -17.59 -2.03 5.41
C LYS A 15 -18.40 -0.75 5.60
N HIS A 16 -18.02 0.33 4.90
CA HIS A 16 -18.77 1.58 4.85
C HIS A 16 -20.22 1.32 4.44
N GLN A 17 -20.43 0.65 3.31
CA GLN A 17 -21.77 0.35 2.79
C GLN A 17 -22.60 -0.52 3.72
N GLY A 18 -22.00 -1.54 4.34
CA GLY A 18 -22.71 -2.38 5.30
C GLY A 18 -23.21 -1.60 6.52
N ILE A 19 -22.47 -0.59 6.99
CA ILE A 19 -22.90 0.28 8.11
C ILE A 19 -23.92 1.32 7.61
N ALA A 20 -23.71 1.90 6.43
CA ALA A 20 -24.61 2.86 5.79
C ALA A 20 -26.00 2.29 5.53
N GLN A 21 -26.10 1.03 5.09
CA GLN A 21 -27.37 0.33 4.89
C GLN A 21 -28.12 0.12 6.20
N ILE A 22 -27.44 -0.21 7.30
CA ILE A 22 -28.07 -0.35 8.62
C ILE A 22 -28.68 0.98 9.09
N MET A 23 -27.98 2.10 8.84
CA MET A 23 -28.47 3.43 9.19
C MET A 23 -29.44 4.05 8.19
N ASN A 24 -29.58 3.44 7.01
CA ASN A 24 -30.26 4.01 5.85
C ASN A 24 -29.76 5.44 5.51
N ARG A 25 -28.48 5.71 5.74
CA ARG A 25 -27.84 7.03 5.60
C ARG A 25 -26.49 6.86 4.91
N HIS A 26 -26.18 7.74 3.95
CA HIS A 26 -24.95 7.68 3.13
C HIS A 26 -24.75 6.36 2.36
N VAL A 27 -25.84 5.74 1.89
CA VAL A 27 -25.77 4.58 0.98
C VAL A 27 -25.26 5.06 -0.37
N ILE A 28 -24.16 4.48 -0.85
CA ILE A 28 -23.55 4.84 -2.12
C ILE A 28 -24.16 3.93 -3.19
N ASN A 29 -24.43 4.49 -4.37
CA ASN A 29 -24.97 3.70 -5.48
C ASN A 29 -24.00 2.55 -5.83
N PRO A 30 -24.48 1.30 -5.99
CA PRO A 30 -23.64 0.15 -6.39
C PRO A 30 -22.81 0.41 -7.65
N LEU A 31 -23.30 1.23 -8.59
CA LEU A 31 -22.54 1.63 -9.77
C LEU A 31 -21.28 2.43 -9.40
N VAL A 32 -21.37 3.37 -8.47
CA VAL A 32 -20.24 4.18 -8.01
C VAL A 32 -19.19 3.31 -7.30
N ILE A 33 -19.64 2.33 -6.51
CA ILE A 33 -18.75 1.36 -5.85
C ILE A 33 -18.02 0.49 -6.89
N SER A 34 -18.74 0.04 -7.93
CA SER A 34 -18.14 -0.70 -9.04
C SER A 34 -17.12 0.16 -9.80
N LEU A 35 -17.41 1.46 -9.97
CA LEU A 35 -16.54 2.40 -10.66
C LEU A 35 -15.26 2.70 -9.85
N ILE A 36 -15.37 2.87 -8.53
CA ILE A 36 -14.23 2.98 -7.61
C ILE A 36 -13.39 1.69 -7.61
N THR A 37 -14.04 0.53 -7.64
CA THR A 37 -13.36 -0.77 -7.71
C THR A 37 -12.57 -0.91 -9.01
N LEU A 38 -13.20 -0.56 -10.13
CA LEU A 38 -12.57 -0.62 -11.45
C LEU A 38 -11.44 0.39 -11.60
N SER A 39 -11.60 1.62 -11.08
CA SER A 39 -10.56 2.64 -11.12
C SER A 39 -9.34 2.28 -10.27
N THR A 40 -9.56 1.63 -9.14
CA THR A 40 -8.46 1.14 -8.29
C THR A 40 -7.70 0.01 -8.98
N ALA A 41 -8.42 -0.95 -9.59
CA ALA A 41 -7.82 -2.06 -10.33
C ALA A 41 -7.05 -1.61 -11.57
N SER A 42 -7.59 -0.66 -12.34
CA SER A 42 -6.92 -0.12 -13.52
C SER A 42 -5.69 0.72 -13.14
N GLY A 43 -5.73 1.42 -12.01
CA GLY A 43 -4.58 2.17 -11.47
C GLY A 43 -3.38 1.28 -11.18
N THR A 44 -3.59 0.07 -10.68
CA THR A 44 -2.51 -0.90 -10.42
C THR A 44 -1.86 -1.39 -11.71
N ILE A 45 -2.67 -1.70 -12.72
CA ILE A 45 -2.17 -2.09 -14.05
C ILE A 45 -1.37 -0.94 -14.66
N LEU A 46 -1.87 0.28 -14.57
CA LEU A 46 -1.17 1.46 -15.06
C LEU A 46 0.16 1.70 -14.32
N SER A 47 0.20 1.47 -13.01
CA SER A 47 1.44 1.57 -12.21
C SER A 47 2.49 0.52 -12.62
N LEU A 48 2.06 -0.69 -12.97
CA LEU A 48 2.93 -1.75 -13.47
C LEU A 48 3.46 -1.41 -14.87
N VAL A 49 2.59 -0.98 -15.77
CA VAL A 49 2.96 -0.59 -17.13
C VAL A 49 3.93 0.59 -17.12
N THR A 50 3.67 1.63 -16.32
CA THR A 50 4.57 2.78 -16.19
C THR A 50 5.92 2.40 -15.58
N PHE A 51 5.96 1.49 -14.60
CA PHE A 51 7.21 0.95 -14.07
C PHE A 51 8.01 0.19 -15.14
N MET A 52 7.34 -0.68 -15.92
CA MET A 52 7.97 -1.41 -17.02
C MET A 52 8.50 -0.48 -18.11
N MET A 53 7.76 0.59 -18.45
CA MET A 53 8.20 1.57 -19.43
C MET A 53 9.30 2.50 -18.91
N SER A 54 9.40 2.71 -17.60
CA SER A 54 10.45 3.52 -16.98
C SER A 54 11.80 2.79 -16.86
N GLY A 55 11.81 1.47 -17.07
CA GLY A 55 13.02 0.65 -17.03
C GLY A 55 13.97 1.01 -18.16
N ILE A 56 15.18 1.44 -17.82
CA ILE A 56 16.27 1.64 -18.78
C ILE A 56 16.69 0.26 -19.32
N GLY A 57 16.86 0.14 -20.63
CA GLY A 57 17.31 -1.11 -21.26
C GLY A 57 18.71 -1.51 -20.77
N ARG A 58 18.99 -2.82 -20.70
CA ARG A 58 20.27 -3.35 -20.21
C ARG A 58 21.48 -2.75 -20.91
N ASP A 59 21.35 -2.47 -22.21
CA ASP A 59 22.43 -1.90 -23.02
C ASP A 59 22.79 -0.48 -22.55
N GLN A 60 21.77 0.37 -22.32
CA GLN A 60 21.95 1.72 -21.77
C GLN A 60 22.46 1.68 -20.32
N GLN A 61 22.01 0.71 -19.51
CA GLN A 61 22.56 0.52 -18.17
C GLN A 61 24.03 0.14 -18.21
N MET A 62 24.44 -0.67 -19.19
CA MET A 62 25.85 -1.07 -19.33
C MET A 62 26.74 0.01 -19.92
N GLU A 63 26.18 0.86 -20.77
CA GLU A 63 26.84 2.07 -21.26
C GLU A 63 27.11 3.04 -20.12
N PHE A 64 26.14 3.27 -19.24
CA PHE A 64 26.32 4.09 -18.03
C PHE A 64 27.43 3.57 -17.10
N VAL A 65 27.50 2.26 -16.87
CA VAL A 65 28.57 1.64 -16.05
C VAL A 65 29.93 1.80 -16.72
N ARG A 66 29.99 1.67 -18.06
CA ARG A 66 31.24 1.84 -18.80
C ARG A 66 31.78 3.26 -18.66
N GLU A 67 30.91 4.26 -18.69
CA GLU A 67 31.30 5.68 -18.57
C GLU A 67 31.66 6.08 -17.12
N ASN A 68 30.88 5.64 -16.13
CA ASN A 68 31.02 6.12 -14.75
C ASN A 68 31.83 5.19 -13.83
N TYR A 69 31.84 3.89 -14.11
CA TYR A 69 32.46 2.85 -13.27
C TYR A 69 33.22 1.79 -14.11
N PRO A 70 34.18 2.19 -14.96
CA PRO A 70 34.84 1.30 -15.91
C PRO A 70 35.54 0.11 -15.25
N THR A 71 36.06 0.29 -14.04
CA THR A 71 36.75 -0.76 -13.26
C THR A 71 35.83 -1.92 -12.86
N TYR A 72 34.54 -1.66 -12.65
CA TYR A 72 33.55 -2.67 -12.24
C TYR A 72 32.74 -3.23 -13.40
N TYR A 73 33.05 -2.82 -14.64
CA TYR A 73 32.28 -3.20 -15.83
C TYR A 73 32.14 -4.72 -15.98
N GLN A 74 33.23 -5.47 -15.75
CA GLN A 74 33.22 -6.93 -15.85
C GLN A 74 32.31 -7.56 -14.79
N ASP A 75 32.38 -7.11 -13.54
CA ASP A 75 31.53 -7.60 -12.45
C ASP A 75 30.05 -7.34 -12.78
N PHE A 76 29.69 -6.11 -13.17
CA PHE A 76 28.32 -5.76 -13.57
C PHE A 76 27.85 -6.52 -14.82
N SER A 77 28.74 -6.85 -15.76
CA SER A 77 28.39 -7.64 -16.94
C SER A 77 27.94 -9.06 -16.60
N THR A 78 28.54 -9.66 -15.55
CA THR A 78 28.16 -10.99 -15.04
C THR A 78 26.87 -10.98 -14.21
N LEU A 79 26.50 -9.84 -13.62
CA LEU A 79 25.24 -9.68 -12.90
C LEU A 79 24.05 -9.64 -13.88
N ARG A 80 23.12 -10.59 -13.70
CA ARG A 80 21.90 -10.68 -14.54
C ARG A 80 20.75 -9.80 -14.06
N ASN A 81 20.76 -9.37 -12.80
CA ASN A 81 19.66 -8.67 -12.13
C ASN A 81 20.17 -7.39 -11.44
N PHE A 82 20.68 -6.44 -12.21
CA PHE A 82 20.98 -5.11 -11.69
C PHE A 82 20.12 -4.08 -12.43
N ALA A 83 19.67 -3.07 -11.72
CA ALA A 83 18.90 -1.97 -12.28
C ALA A 83 19.56 -0.67 -11.84
N ILE A 84 19.97 0.13 -12.83
CA ILE A 84 20.52 1.47 -12.59
C ILE A 84 19.41 2.46 -12.91
N TYR A 85 19.08 3.27 -11.91
CA TYR A 85 18.10 4.34 -12.04
C TYR A 85 18.85 5.65 -12.11
N GLU A 86 18.95 6.22 -13.31
CA GLU A 86 19.34 7.62 -13.46
C GLU A 86 18.16 8.54 -13.16
N PHE A 87 18.46 9.68 -12.53
CA PHE A 87 17.48 10.75 -12.29
C PHE A 87 17.16 11.55 -13.57
N ASN A 88 16.67 10.83 -14.59
CA ASN A 88 16.26 11.40 -15.86
C ASN A 88 14.95 12.21 -15.74
N PHE A 89 14.68 13.07 -16.72
CA PHE A 89 13.47 13.90 -16.76
C PHE A 89 12.19 13.06 -16.61
N THR A 90 12.12 11.91 -17.30
CA THR A 90 11.02 10.95 -17.20
C THR A 90 10.85 10.41 -15.78
N PHE A 91 11.95 10.12 -15.07
CA PHE A 91 11.90 9.65 -13.68
C PHE A 91 11.36 10.74 -12.74
N LYS A 92 11.77 12.00 -12.94
CA LYS A 92 11.23 13.15 -12.19
C LYS A 92 9.73 13.35 -12.44
N LEU A 93 9.29 13.22 -13.69
CA LEU A 93 7.87 13.33 -14.06
C LEU A 93 7.02 12.25 -13.38
N ILE A 94 7.49 10.99 -13.40
CA ILE A 94 6.83 9.86 -12.73
C ILE A 94 6.82 10.07 -11.21
N ALA A 95 7.92 10.53 -10.62
CA ALA A 95 8.00 10.81 -9.20
C ALA A 95 6.97 11.87 -8.77
N VAL A 96 6.88 13.00 -9.49
CA VAL A 96 5.89 14.05 -9.23
C VAL A 96 4.46 13.50 -9.40
N GLY A 97 4.18 12.79 -10.49
CA GLY A 97 2.86 12.19 -10.72
C GLY A 97 2.46 11.20 -9.62
N SER A 98 3.40 10.37 -9.16
CA SER A 98 3.17 9.42 -8.06
C SER A 98 2.88 10.12 -6.74
N PHE A 99 3.55 11.24 -6.46
CA PHE A 99 3.31 12.03 -5.25
C PHE A 99 1.89 12.61 -5.21
N PHE A 100 1.43 13.19 -6.33
CA PHE A 100 0.06 13.67 -6.45
C PHE A 100 -0.97 12.54 -6.29
N ALA A 101 -0.75 11.40 -6.95
CA ALA A 101 -1.65 10.25 -6.87
C ALA A 101 -1.76 9.71 -5.43
N VAL A 102 -0.63 9.53 -4.74
CA VAL A 102 -0.58 9.05 -3.35
C VAL A 102 -1.26 10.04 -2.39
N SER A 103 -1.05 11.34 -2.61
CA SER A 103 -1.65 12.38 -1.77
C SER A 103 -3.19 12.40 -1.91
N LEU A 104 -3.69 12.38 -3.15
CA LEU A 104 -5.14 12.30 -3.41
C LEU A 104 -5.78 11.04 -2.81
N PHE A 105 -5.13 9.89 -2.96
CA PHE A 105 -5.59 8.63 -2.40
C PHE A 105 -5.63 8.67 -0.87
N SER A 106 -4.61 9.26 -0.24
CA SER A 106 -4.55 9.41 1.22
C SER A 106 -5.67 10.29 1.75
N ILE A 107 -5.98 11.41 1.08
CA ILE A 107 -7.09 12.29 1.43
C ILE A 107 -8.43 11.53 1.33
N PHE A 108 -8.64 10.76 0.26
CA PHE A 108 -9.85 9.95 0.08
C PHE A 108 -10.04 8.94 1.23
N PHE A 109 -8.98 8.22 1.62
CA PHE A 109 -9.02 7.29 2.75
C PHE A 109 -9.32 7.99 4.07
N PHE A 110 -8.74 9.16 4.29
CA PHE A 110 -8.99 9.94 5.50
C PHE A 110 -10.47 10.32 5.63
N PHE A 111 -11.09 10.83 4.55
CA PHE A 111 -12.52 11.12 4.53
C PHE A 111 -13.38 9.87 4.75
N LEU A 112 -13.04 8.76 4.10
CA LEU A 112 -13.79 7.50 4.23
C LEU A 112 -13.71 6.96 5.68
N ILE A 113 -12.55 7.01 6.31
CA ILE A 113 -12.37 6.62 7.71
C ILE A 113 -13.21 7.51 8.63
N PHE A 114 -13.14 8.83 8.43
CA PHE A 114 -13.89 9.79 9.23
C PHE A 114 -15.40 9.54 9.14
N ASP A 115 -15.92 9.35 7.92
CA ASP A 115 -17.34 9.06 7.68
C ASP A 115 -17.76 7.72 8.31
N ILE A 116 -16.96 6.66 8.17
CA ILE A 116 -17.23 5.37 8.86
C ILE A 116 -17.33 5.57 10.38
N PHE A 117 -16.45 6.37 10.98
CA PHE A 117 -16.51 6.62 12.43
C PHE A 117 -17.75 7.42 12.83
N ASP A 118 -18.20 8.38 12.02
CA ASP A 118 -19.43 9.12 12.27
C ASP A 118 -20.67 8.24 12.15
N LEU A 119 -20.76 7.42 11.08
CA LEU A 119 -21.80 6.40 10.95
C LEU A 119 -21.78 5.42 12.13
N LEU A 120 -20.59 4.98 12.56
CA LEU A 120 -20.48 4.07 13.70
C LEU A 120 -21.08 4.71 14.97
N ARG A 121 -20.86 6.01 15.23
CA ARG A 121 -21.49 6.72 16.35
C ARG A 121 -23.02 6.71 16.26
N GLY A 122 -23.59 6.84 15.06
CA GLY A 122 -25.03 6.75 14.83
C GLY A 122 -25.60 5.36 15.06
N VAL A 123 -24.92 4.32 14.56
CA VAL A 123 -25.34 2.91 14.72
C VAL A 123 -25.38 2.47 16.18
N LYS A 124 -24.57 3.07 17.08
CA LYS A 124 -24.55 2.74 18.52
C LYS A 124 -25.95 2.71 19.16
N LYS A 125 -26.88 3.55 18.69
CA LYS A 125 -28.25 3.64 19.22
C LYS A 125 -29.21 2.59 18.67
N GLN A 126 -28.89 1.95 17.54
CA GLN A 126 -29.79 1.04 16.81
C GLN A 126 -29.44 -0.44 16.96
N ILE A 127 -28.22 -0.77 17.40
CA ILE A 127 -27.77 -2.16 17.53
C ILE A 127 -27.35 -2.50 18.96
N SER A 128 -27.37 -3.79 19.30
CA SER A 128 -26.92 -4.28 20.59
C SER A 128 -25.43 -3.96 20.83
N ALA A 129 -25.06 -3.73 22.10
CA ALA A 129 -23.69 -3.39 22.49
C ALA A 129 -22.65 -4.41 21.99
N ARG A 130 -23.02 -5.71 21.97
CA ARG A 130 -22.17 -6.80 21.47
C ARG A 130 -21.91 -6.70 19.97
N ASN A 131 -22.93 -6.41 19.17
CA ASN A 131 -22.78 -6.24 17.72
C ASN A 131 -21.99 -4.97 17.40
N PHE A 132 -22.24 -3.88 18.14
CA PHE A 132 -21.51 -2.63 17.99
C PHE A 132 -20.01 -2.79 18.22
N GLN A 133 -19.60 -3.47 19.30
CA GLN A 133 -18.19 -3.73 19.57
C GLN A 133 -17.53 -4.52 18.43
N ARG A 134 -18.25 -5.47 17.82
CA ARG A 134 -17.75 -6.22 16.66
C ARG A 134 -17.58 -5.34 15.41
N HIS A 135 -18.52 -4.43 15.14
CA HIS A 135 -18.37 -3.49 14.03
C HIS A 135 -17.19 -2.54 14.25
N ARG A 136 -17.03 -2.01 15.47
CA ARG A 136 -15.91 -1.16 15.85
C ARG A 136 -14.57 -1.88 15.74
N ALA A 137 -14.46 -3.10 16.27
CA ALA A 137 -13.23 -3.90 16.20
C ALA A 137 -12.80 -4.15 14.75
N ALA A 138 -13.74 -4.48 13.87
CA ALA A 138 -13.45 -4.66 12.44
C ALA A 138 -12.95 -3.36 11.77
N VAL A 139 -13.55 -2.21 12.07
CA VAL A 139 -13.09 -0.91 11.52
C VAL A 139 -11.70 -0.55 12.05
N VAL A 140 -11.45 -0.74 13.35
CA VAL A 140 -10.14 -0.50 13.96
C VAL A 140 -9.08 -1.41 13.34
N SER A 141 -9.40 -2.67 13.07
CA SER A 141 -8.53 -3.60 12.34
C SER A 141 -8.17 -3.09 10.94
N LEU A 142 -9.16 -2.60 10.19
CA LEU A 142 -8.97 -2.08 8.84
C LEU A 142 -8.04 -0.85 8.85
N VAL A 143 -8.23 0.05 9.82
CA VAL A 143 -7.33 1.20 10.01
C VAL A 143 -5.93 0.75 10.42
N ALA A 144 -5.80 -0.24 11.30
CA ALA A 144 -4.50 -0.80 11.68
C ALA A 144 -3.77 -1.43 10.50
N GLN A 145 -4.48 -2.15 9.62
CA GLN A 145 -3.92 -2.71 8.39
C GLN A 145 -3.49 -1.63 7.39
N LEU A 146 -4.24 -0.52 7.29
CA LEU A 146 -3.87 0.63 6.49
C LEU A 146 -2.57 1.26 7.01
N VAL A 147 -2.49 1.56 8.31
CA VAL A 147 -1.30 2.14 8.93
C VAL A 147 -0.09 1.22 8.79
N THR A 148 -0.26 -0.08 9.01
CA THR A 148 0.81 -1.08 8.85
C THR A 148 1.32 -1.11 7.41
N SER A 149 0.40 -1.09 6.43
CA SER A 149 0.76 -1.12 5.02
C SER A 149 1.43 0.20 4.56
N SER A 150 0.98 1.34 5.08
CA SER A 150 1.62 2.65 4.86
C SER A 150 3.01 2.74 5.51
N LEU A 151 3.18 2.18 6.71
CA LEU A 151 4.49 2.13 7.37
C LEU A 151 5.46 1.24 6.59
N CYS A 152 4.98 0.20 5.92
CA CYS A 152 5.77 -0.66 5.04
C CYS A 152 6.13 -0.02 3.68
N LEU A 153 5.67 1.19 3.39
CA LEU A 153 6.19 2.03 2.29
C LEU A 153 7.42 2.85 2.71
N MET A 154 7.69 3.01 4.01
CA MET A 154 8.89 3.70 4.48
C MET A 154 10.21 3.02 4.07
N PRO A 155 10.33 1.69 4.04
CA PRO A 155 11.53 1.00 3.60
C PRO A 155 12.06 1.42 2.22
N PRO A 156 11.28 1.39 1.12
CA PRO A 156 11.79 1.85 -0.18
C PRO A 156 12.17 3.34 -0.19
N ILE A 157 11.48 4.20 0.57
CA ILE A 157 11.83 5.63 0.69
C ILE A 157 13.16 5.81 1.44
N GLY A 158 13.33 5.10 2.57
CA GLY A 158 14.57 5.11 3.35
C GLY A 158 15.76 4.57 2.56
N LEU A 159 15.52 3.57 1.69
CA LEU A 159 16.50 3.04 0.74
C LEU A 159 17.00 4.12 -0.23
N VAL A 160 16.10 4.88 -0.86
CA VAL A 160 16.46 5.98 -1.77
C VAL A 160 17.26 7.06 -1.04
N ILE A 161 16.85 7.44 0.18
CA ILE A 161 17.55 8.44 1.00
C ILE A 161 18.95 7.94 1.41
N ALA A 162 19.08 6.67 1.80
CA ALA A 162 20.34 6.07 2.20
C ALA A 162 21.35 5.99 1.04
N ILE A 163 20.86 5.68 -0.18
CA ILE A 163 21.65 5.70 -1.41
C ILE A 163 22.16 7.12 -1.70
N ILE A 164 21.28 8.13 -1.62
CA ILE A 164 21.65 9.54 -1.83
C ILE A 164 22.67 10.04 -0.79
N SER A 165 22.55 9.56 0.46
CA SER A 165 23.40 10.02 1.58
C SER A 165 24.78 9.36 1.64
N HIS A 166 25.14 8.48 0.67
CA HIS A 166 26.44 7.79 0.61
C HIS A 166 26.88 7.17 1.96
N TYR A 167 25.93 6.57 2.70
CA TYR A 167 26.18 6.11 4.07
C TYR A 167 26.88 4.73 4.08
N GLU A 168 28.05 4.63 4.71
CA GLU A 168 28.87 3.40 4.75
C GLU A 168 28.16 2.20 5.41
N HIS A 169 27.25 2.43 6.36
CA HIS A 169 26.46 1.37 7.01
C HIS A 169 25.10 1.07 6.35
N SER A 170 24.88 1.59 5.14
CA SER A 170 23.59 1.46 4.42
C SER A 170 23.15 0.00 4.23
N GLN A 171 24.07 -0.93 3.99
CA GLN A 171 23.77 -2.36 3.77
C GLN A 171 22.97 -3.01 4.91
N ALA A 172 23.31 -2.74 6.17
CA ALA A 172 22.62 -3.35 7.32
C ALA A 172 21.19 -2.79 7.46
N ILE A 173 21.05 -1.48 7.32
CA ILE A 173 19.77 -0.78 7.38
C ILE A 173 18.85 -1.29 6.27
N VAL A 174 19.36 -1.41 5.04
CA VAL A 174 18.63 -1.94 3.88
C VAL A 174 18.12 -3.36 4.11
N ARG A 175 18.95 -4.25 4.67
CA ARG A 175 18.54 -5.63 4.97
C ARG A 175 17.39 -5.68 6.00
N ILE A 176 17.47 -4.88 7.06
CA ILE A 176 16.42 -4.77 8.08
C ILE A 176 15.13 -4.23 7.46
N LEU A 177 15.23 -3.18 6.63
CA LEU A 177 14.11 -2.59 5.91
C LEU A 177 13.42 -3.59 4.98
N LEU A 178 14.19 -4.39 4.24
CA LEU A 178 13.66 -5.45 3.37
C LEU A 178 13.01 -6.58 4.17
N ALA A 179 13.55 -6.94 5.33
CA ALA A 179 12.95 -7.93 6.22
C ALA A 179 11.59 -7.46 6.77
N ILE A 180 11.49 -6.20 7.20
CA ILE A 180 10.23 -5.58 7.62
C ILE A 180 9.23 -5.58 6.46
N PHE A 181 9.69 -5.23 5.26
CA PHE A 181 8.87 -5.29 4.05
C PHE A 181 8.38 -6.72 3.76
N ALA A 182 9.19 -7.76 3.95
CA ALA A 182 8.73 -9.14 3.76
C ALA A 182 7.66 -9.55 4.81
N LEU A 183 7.78 -9.06 6.05
CA LEU A 183 6.90 -9.43 7.17
C LEU A 183 5.52 -8.74 7.15
N HIS A 184 5.34 -7.67 6.37
CA HIS A 184 4.10 -6.87 6.39
C HIS A 184 2.82 -7.69 6.14
N SER A 185 2.88 -8.64 5.21
CA SER A 185 1.73 -9.46 4.83
C SER A 185 1.30 -10.37 5.98
N THR A 186 2.27 -10.96 6.67
CA THR A 186 2.05 -11.81 7.85
C THR A 186 1.46 -11.02 9.00
N ILE A 187 1.98 -9.81 9.27
CA ILE A 187 1.45 -8.92 10.32
C ILE A 187 -0.01 -8.57 10.02
N ASN A 188 -0.32 -8.19 8.79
CA ASN A 188 -1.68 -7.84 8.39
C ASN A 188 -2.65 -9.04 8.50
N ALA A 189 -2.20 -10.26 8.18
CA ALA A 189 -2.98 -11.48 8.38
C ALA A 189 -3.25 -11.76 9.87
N VAL A 190 -2.24 -11.60 10.73
CA VAL A 190 -2.39 -11.74 12.19
C VAL A 190 -3.37 -10.71 12.74
N VAL A 191 -3.26 -9.44 12.33
CA VAL A 191 -4.20 -8.37 12.73
C VAL A 191 -5.64 -8.71 12.32
N LEU A 192 -5.84 -9.29 11.13
CA LEU A 192 -7.16 -9.71 10.67
C LEU A 192 -7.77 -10.82 11.54
N ILE A 193 -6.96 -11.84 11.88
CA ILE A 193 -7.37 -12.98 12.69
C ILE A 193 -7.70 -12.54 14.12
N ILE A 194 -6.83 -11.73 14.73
CA ILE A 194 -7.02 -11.23 16.10
C ILE A 194 -8.26 -10.34 16.18
N SER A 195 -8.46 -9.45 15.22
CA SER A 195 -9.55 -8.47 15.30
C SER A 195 -10.91 -9.00 14.88
N THR A 196 -10.96 -10.17 14.23
CA THR A 196 -12.21 -10.78 13.76
C THR A 196 -12.63 -11.92 14.69
N PRO A 197 -13.61 -11.70 15.58
CA PRO A 197 -14.04 -12.71 16.57
C PRO A 197 -14.64 -13.98 15.96
N ALA A 198 -14.96 -13.99 14.66
CA ALA A 198 -15.43 -15.19 13.98
C ALA A 198 -14.35 -16.29 13.87
N TYR A 199 -13.07 -15.92 13.72
CA TYR A 199 -11.98 -16.89 13.64
C TYR A 199 -11.70 -17.53 15.01
N TRP A 200 -11.90 -16.80 16.09
CA TRP A 200 -11.67 -17.28 17.46
C TRP A 200 -12.62 -18.43 17.81
N ASN A 201 -13.89 -18.31 17.40
CA ASN A 201 -14.88 -19.37 17.57
C ASN A 201 -14.55 -20.66 16.77
N LEU A 202 -13.70 -20.56 15.74
CA LEU A 202 -13.28 -21.70 14.93
C LEU A 202 -12.07 -22.43 15.55
N PHE A 203 -11.21 -21.70 16.28
CA PHE A 203 -10.08 -22.27 17.03
C PHE A 203 -10.47 -22.83 18.40
N GLN A 204 -11.62 -22.43 18.94
CA GLN A 204 -12.18 -22.99 20.19
C GLN A 204 -13.08 -24.23 19.97
N LYS A 205 -13.16 -24.74 18.75
CA LYS A 205 -13.95 -25.92 18.38
C LYS A 205 -13.02 -27.04 17.94
#